data_AF-A0A7S3DZW5-F1
#
_entry.id   AF-A0A7S3DZW5-F1
#
_cell.length_a   1.000
_cell.length_b   1.000
_cell.length_c   1.000
_cell.angle_alpha   90.00
_cell.angle_beta   90.00
_cell.angle_gamma   90.00
#
_symmetry.space_group_name_H-M   'P 1'
#
loop_
_entity.id
_entity.type
_entity.pdbx_description
1 polymer ?
#
loop_
_entity_poly.entity_id
_entity_poly.type
_entity_poly.pdbx_seq_one_letter_code
_entity_poly.pdbx_strand_id
1 'polypeptide(L)'
;GMDFSEVGRRWHAEELKTATVMHMSSATPTFERNPDILTTDAVFVDLDLQTCSSDDLEFTRPFRVDVVSTDAAQSMPTSTPHPNSLHSCALWFATELADGIWLDTSPHGADTHWGQVVLQLPEPIVDARTIEGTISFAREKPSNDNESARGYDIALTYRIVYV
;
A
#
# COMPACT_ATOMS: atom_id res chain seq x y z
N GLY A 1 -12.74 26.12 14.81
CA GLY A 1 -13.14 25.18 13.76
C GLY A 1 -12.38 25.54 12.51
N MET A 2 -11.77 24.56 11.84
CA MET A 2 -11.01 24.81 10.60
C MET A 2 -11.99 25.25 9.50
N ASP A 3 -11.69 26.34 8.81
CA ASP A 3 -12.54 26.90 7.76
C ASP A 3 -12.27 26.21 6.41
N PHE A 4 -13.16 25.29 6.04
CA PHE A 4 -13.07 24.51 4.80
C PHE A 4 -13.28 25.36 3.53
N SER A 5 -13.74 26.61 3.65
CA SER A 5 -13.92 27.51 2.50
C SER A 5 -12.60 28.00 1.92
N GLU A 6 -11.54 28.04 2.73
CA GLU A 6 -10.19 28.42 2.30
C GLU A 6 -9.49 27.25 1.59
N VAL A 7 -9.68 26.02 2.10
CA VAL A 7 -9.22 24.78 1.45
C VAL A 7 -9.86 24.61 0.07
N GLY A 8 -11.17 24.83 -0.04
CA GLY A 8 -11.88 24.77 -1.32
C GLY A 8 -11.40 25.83 -2.33
N ARG A 9 -11.09 27.05 -1.86
CA ARG A 9 -10.56 28.12 -2.74
C ARG A 9 -9.17 27.77 -3.28
N ARG A 10 -8.28 27.24 -2.44
CA ARG A 10 -6.92 26.84 -2.85
C ARG A 10 -6.93 25.64 -3.80
N TRP A 11 -7.88 24.71 -3.62
CA TRP A 11 -8.11 23.61 -4.56
C TRP A 11 -8.52 24.11 -5.95
N HIS A 12 -9.35 25.15 -6.04
CA HIS A 12 -9.77 25.75 -7.31
C HIS A 12 -8.71 26.62 -7.99
N ALA A 13 -7.69 27.06 -7.26
CA ALA A 13 -6.63 27.94 -7.76
C ALA A 13 -5.44 27.21 -8.42
N GLU A 14 -5.47 25.87 -8.53
CA GLU A 14 -4.37 25.04 -9.08
C GLU A 14 -3.01 25.16 -8.36
N GLU A 15 -2.95 25.84 -7.21
CA GLU A 15 -1.69 26.21 -6.55
C GLU A 15 -1.03 25.12 -5.71
N LEU A 16 -1.61 23.92 -5.55
CA LEU A 16 -1.00 22.76 -4.87
C LEU A 16 -1.85 21.51 -5.14
N LYS A 17 -1.32 20.53 -5.90
CA LYS A 17 -1.96 19.22 -6.11
C LYS A 17 -0.93 18.16 -6.53
N THR A 18 -0.10 17.70 -5.61
CA THR A 18 0.50 16.37 -5.69
C THR A 18 -0.46 15.44 -4.96
N ALA A 19 -1.16 14.53 -5.65
CA ALA A 19 -1.72 13.37 -4.97
C ALA A 19 -0.90 12.17 -5.35
N THR A 20 0.01 11.82 -4.45
CA THR A 20 0.68 10.54 -4.49
C THR A 20 -0.37 9.44 -4.44
N VAL A 21 -0.47 8.69 -5.52
CA VAL A 21 -0.99 7.33 -5.42
C VAL A 21 0.20 6.47 -5.06
N MET A 22 0.13 5.89 -3.86
CA MET A 22 0.99 4.86 -3.29
C MET A 22 2.35 5.30 -2.74
N HIS A 23 2.34 6.26 -1.82
CA HIS A 23 3.49 6.49 -0.94
C HIS A 23 3.61 5.36 0.08
N MET A 24 4.78 4.76 0.16
CA MET A 24 5.19 3.79 1.17
C MET A 24 6.66 4.03 1.52
N SER A 25 6.95 5.25 1.99
CA SER A 25 8.21 5.57 2.67
C SER A 25 8.03 6.67 3.71
N SER A 26 8.97 6.72 4.64
CA SER A 26 8.91 7.37 5.95
C SER A 26 8.71 8.88 5.91
N ALA A 27 7.64 9.38 6.55
CA ALA A 27 7.67 10.61 7.38
C ALA A 27 6.29 10.96 7.96
N THR A 28 5.64 10.06 8.69
CA THR A 28 4.86 10.51 9.85
C THR A 28 5.72 10.26 11.09
N PRO A 29 6.17 11.30 11.80
CA PRO A 29 6.86 11.10 13.07
C PRO A 29 5.83 10.52 14.04
N THR A 30 6.13 9.33 14.55
CA THR A 30 5.46 8.66 15.67
C THR A 30 4.06 8.10 15.41
N PHE A 31 3.98 6.85 14.94
CA PHE A 31 2.96 5.88 15.35
C PHE A 31 3.62 4.52 15.56
N GLU A 32 3.21 3.79 16.61
CA GLU A 32 3.69 2.43 16.86
C GLU A 32 3.40 1.56 15.62
N ARG A 33 4.41 0.79 15.18
CA ARG A 33 4.25 -0.10 14.04
C ARG A 33 3.16 -1.12 14.35
N ASN A 34 2.25 -1.30 13.40
CA ASN A 34 1.21 -2.31 13.51
C ASN A 34 1.86 -3.70 13.67
N PRO A 35 1.55 -4.44 14.75
CA PRO A 35 2.19 -5.70 15.07
C PRO A 35 1.89 -6.82 14.07
N ASP A 36 0.80 -6.70 13.29
CA ASP A 36 0.41 -7.67 12.28
C ASP A 36 1.17 -7.49 10.96
N ILE A 37 1.91 -6.39 10.80
CA ILE A 37 2.77 -6.14 9.64
C ILE A 37 4.16 -6.67 9.94
N LEU A 38 4.53 -7.73 9.23
CA LEU A 38 5.77 -8.47 9.46
C LEU A 38 6.89 -8.14 8.48
N THR A 39 6.68 -7.21 7.55
CA THR A 39 7.68 -6.81 6.54
C THR A 39 7.97 -5.32 6.54
N THR A 40 9.07 -4.91 5.92
CA THR A 40 9.22 -3.52 5.49
C THR A 40 8.17 -3.14 4.46
N ASP A 41 7.99 -1.84 4.30
CA ASP A 41 7.15 -1.25 3.26
C ASP A 41 7.88 -1.22 1.91
N ALA A 42 7.14 -1.30 0.79
CA ALA A 42 7.60 -1.05 -0.56
C ALA A 42 6.67 -0.09 -1.34
N VAL A 43 7.26 0.87 -2.05
CA VAL A 43 6.55 1.79 -2.97
C VAL A 43 6.39 1.13 -4.34
N PHE A 44 5.17 1.03 -4.86
CA PHE A 44 4.94 0.48 -6.20
C PHE A 44 4.83 1.56 -7.27
N VAL A 45 4.16 2.66 -6.97
CA VAL A 45 3.99 3.80 -7.87
C VAL A 45 3.97 5.08 -7.03
N ASP A 46 4.45 6.18 -7.60
CA ASP A 46 4.28 7.51 -7.03
C ASP A 46 3.73 8.37 -8.16
N LEU A 47 2.52 8.90 -7.96
CA LEU A 47 1.84 9.72 -8.95
C LEU A 47 1.88 11.17 -8.53
N ASP A 48 2.42 12.01 -9.39
CA ASP A 48 2.25 13.44 -9.27
C ASP A 48 1.03 13.84 -10.10
N LEU A 49 -0.05 14.28 -9.45
CA LEU A 49 -1.27 14.69 -10.16
C LEU A 49 -1.08 15.83 -11.17
N GLN A 50 0.02 16.58 -11.10
CA GLN A 50 0.31 17.62 -12.08
C GLN A 50 0.86 17.05 -13.38
N THR A 51 1.52 15.88 -13.31
CA THR A 51 2.29 15.32 -14.43
C THR A 51 1.83 13.94 -14.85
N CYS A 52 1.08 13.22 -14.01
CA CYS A 52 0.56 11.91 -14.31
C CYS A 52 -0.57 11.96 -15.35
N SER A 53 -0.67 10.89 -16.11
CA SER A 53 -1.68 10.62 -17.11
C SER A 53 -2.51 9.39 -16.76
N SER A 54 -3.57 9.11 -17.53
CA SER A 54 -4.33 7.87 -17.39
C SER A 54 -3.47 6.61 -17.59
N ASP A 55 -2.42 6.72 -18.40
CA ASP A 55 -1.57 5.59 -18.76
C ASP A 55 -0.65 5.20 -17.59
N ASP A 56 -0.38 6.12 -16.66
CA ASP A 56 0.40 5.85 -15.45
C ASP A 56 -0.38 5.05 -14.40
N LEU A 57 -1.71 4.92 -14.57
CA LEU A 57 -2.57 4.11 -13.70
C LEU A 57 -2.49 2.62 -14.02
N GLU A 58 -1.96 2.25 -15.19
CA GLU A 58 -1.77 0.87 -15.62
C GLU A 58 -0.28 0.55 -15.66
N PHE A 59 0.19 -0.22 -14.68
CA PHE A 59 1.62 -0.42 -14.48
C PHE A 59 1.96 -1.86 -14.10
N THR A 60 3.23 -2.22 -14.32
CA THR A 60 3.86 -3.39 -13.72
C THR A 60 5.18 -2.95 -13.11
N ARG A 61 5.34 -3.12 -11.80
CA ARG A 61 6.46 -2.56 -11.04
C ARG A 61 7.11 -3.63 -10.16
N PRO A 62 8.45 -3.70 -10.12
CA PRO A 62 9.13 -4.60 -9.21
C PRO A 62 8.98 -4.11 -7.78
N PHE A 63 8.98 -5.04 -6.83
CA PHE A 63 9.05 -4.73 -5.41
C PHE A 63 10.01 -5.66 -4.68
N ARG A 64 10.46 -5.19 -3.52
CA ARG A 64 11.23 -5.96 -2.55
C ARG A 64 10.80 -5.54 -1.15
N VAL A 65 10.49 -6.51 -0.31
CA VAL A 65 10.21 -6.32 1.12
C VAL A 65 11.07 -7.29 1.93
N ASP A 66 11.61 -6.80 3.05
CA ASP A 66 12.37 -7.62 3.99
C ASP A 66 11.50 -7.99 5.18
N VAL A 67 11.57 -9.24 5.63
CA VAL A 67 10.84 -9.70 6.81
C VAL A 67 11.53 -9.12 8.05
N VAL A 68 10.76 -8.40 8.85
CA VAL A 68 11.25 -7.81 10.10
C VAL A 68 11.29 -8.91 11.14
N SER A 69 12.49 -9.31 11.54
CA SER A 69 12.69 -10.30 12.59
C SER A 69 12.10 -9.78 13.89
N THR A 70 11.04 -10.42 14.37
CA THR A 70 10.57 -10.24 15.74
C THR A 70 11.32 -11.22 16.62
N ASP A 71 12.22 -10.71 17.46
CA ASP A 71 12.98 -11.49 18.46
C ASP A 71 12.06 -12.27 19.44
N ALA A 72 10.74 -12.07 19.39
CA ALA A 72 9.73 -12.72 20.21
C ALA A 72 9.50 -14.22 19.90
N ALA A 73 10.09 -14.79 18.85
CA ALA A 73 9.83 -16.16 18.40
C ALA A 73 10.52 -17.27 19.24
N GLN A 74 11.29 -16.96 20.30
CA GLN A 74 12.07 -17.98 21.02
C GLN A 74 11.30 -18.80 22.08
N SER A 75 10.01 -18.58 22.31
CA SER A 75 9.33 -19.27 23.43
C SER A 75 7.82 -19.48 23.25
N MET A 76 7.38 -20.14 22.17
CA MET A 76 5.99 -20.60 22.05
C MET A 76 5.90 -22.10 21.68
N PRO A 77 4.93 -22.84 22.25
CA PRO A 77 4.76 -24.28 22.00
C PRO A 77 4.31 -24.58 20.56
N THR A 78 4.76 -25.72 20.04
CA THR A 78 4.67 -26.21 18.64
C THR A 78 3.26 -26.42 18.07
N SER A 79 2.19 -25.99 18.75
CA SER A 79 0.80 -26.13 18.32
C SER A 79 0.14 -24.81 17.95
N THR A 80 0.84 -23.68 18.04
CA THR A 80 0.36 -22.37 17.58
C THR A 80 0.85 -22.09 16.16
N PRO A 81 0.07 -21.35 15.33
CA PRO A 81 0.52 -20.86 14.03
C PRO A 81 1.92 -20.25 14.16
N HIS A 82 2.80 -20.53 13.18
CA HIS A 82 4.15 -19.98 13.19
C HIS A 82 4.06 -18.46 13.40
N PRO A 83 4.67 -17.90 14.47
CA PRO A 83 4.45 -16.51 14.85
C PRO A 83 4.85 -15.50 13.78
N ASN A 84 5.54 -15.95 12.72
CA ASN A 84 6.06 -15.13 11.63
C ASN A 84 5.59 -15.60 10.23
N SER A 85 4.45 -16.28 10.12
CA SER A 85 3.91 -16.63 8.80
C SER A 85 3.21 -15.45 8.13
N LEU A 86 3.53 -15.20 6.86
CA LEU A 86 2.89 -14.17 6.04
C LEU A 86 1.68 -14.78 5.33
N HIS A 87 0.50 -14.22 5.57
CA HIS A 87 -0.76 -14.75 5.01
C HIS A 87 -1.35 -13.88 3.90
N SER A 88 -0.95 -12.61 3.84
CA SER A 88 -1.53 -11.66 2.91
C SER A 88 -0.58 -10.51 2.66
N CYS A 89 -0.83 -9.79 1.56
CA CYS A 89 -0.24 -8.50 1.26
C CYS A 89 -1.30 -7.42 1.51
N ALA A 90 -0.97 -6.42 2.32
CA ALA A 90 -1.80 -5.23 2.51
C ALA A 90 -1.36 -4.14 1.53
N LEU A 91 -2.33 -3.52 0.87
CA LEU A 91 -2.15 -2.38 -0.02
C LEU A 91 -2.88 -1.18 0.55
N TRP A 92 -2.25 -0.02 0.50
CA TRP A 92 -2.81 1.24 0.96
C TRP A 92 -2.27 2.39 0.12
N PHE A 93 -2.76 3.60 0.37
CA PHE A 93 -2.21 4.81 -0.22
C PHE A 93 -1.98 5.85 0.87
N ALA A 94 -1.05 6.75 0.57
CA ALA A 94 -0.90 7.99 1.30
C ALA A 94 -0.74 9.12 0.27
N THR A 95 -1.36 10.25 0.56
CA THR A 95 -1.44 11.41 -0.34
C THR A 95 -1.29 12.70 0.45
N GLU A 96 -0.53 13.63 -0.10
CA GLU A 96 -0.38 14.97 0.43
C GLU A 96 -1.56 15.84 -0.05
N LEU A 97 -2.44 16.24 0.87
CA LEU A 97 -3.61 17.07 0.53
C LEU A 97 -3.23 18.56 0.38
N ALA A 98 -2.19 18.97 1.09
CA ALA A 98 -1.55 20.28 1.04
C ALA A 98 -0.16 20.16 1.67
N ASP A 99 0.72 21.13 1.46
CA ASP A 99 2.09 21.15 2.02
C ASP A 99 2.12 20.78 3.51
N GLY A 100 2.72 19.62 3.82
CA GLY A 100 2.85 19.06 5.17
C GLY A 100 1.58 18.39 5.74
N ILE A 101 0.48 18.34 4.99
CA ILE A 101 -0.79 17.73 5.39
C ILE A 101 -1.00 16.43 4.61
N TRP A 102 -0.83 15.31 5.30
CA TRP A 102 -0.94 13.97 4.73
C TRP A 102 -2.23 13.27 5.15
N LEU A 103 -2.87 12.62 4.19
CA LEU A 103 -3.81 11.54 4.43
C LEU A 103 -3.04 10.23 4.23
N ASP A 104 -2.99 9.40 5.26
CA ASP A 104 -2.35 8.08 5.22
C ASP A 104 -3.37 7.02 5.61
N THR A 105 -3.59 6.04 4.73
CA THR A 105 -4.46 4.88 4.99
C THR A 105 -3.66 3.64 5.38
N SER A 106 -2.38 3.78 5.71
CA SER A 106 -1.53 2.68 6.16
C SER A 106 -2.11 2.00 7.40
N PRO A 107 -1.82 0.69 7.58
CA PRO A 107 -2.19 -0.01 8.80
C PRO A 107 -1.47 0.54 10.05
N HIS A 108 -0.49 1.43 9.88
CA HIS A 108 0.25 2.11 10.94
C HIS A 108 -0.40 3.43 11.36
N GLY A 109 -1.25 4.00 10.50
CA GLY A 109 -1.94 5.25 10.73
C GLY A 109 -3.23 5.11 11.52
N ALA A 110 -3.94 6.22 11.66
CA ALA A 110 -5.29 6.23 12.21
C ALA A 110 -6.30 5.60 11.23
N ASP A 111 -7.35 4.99 11.78
CA ASP A 111 -8.41 4.40 10.96
C ASP A 111 -9.05 5.42 10.01
N THR A 112 -9.20 5.01 8.75
CA THR A 112 -9.92 5.77 7.74
C THR A 112 -11.05 4.91 7.16
N HIS A 113 -12.04 5.55 6.54
CA HIS A 113 -13.14 4.83 5.90
C HIS A 113 -12.73 3.99 4.69
N TRP A 114 -11.50 4.17 4.17
CA TRP A 114 -10.95 3.38 3.07
C TRP A 114 -10.41 2.01 3.54
N GLY A 115 -9.94 1.92 4.79
CA GLY A 115 -9.22 0.74 5.27
C GLY A 115 -7.99 0.42 4.41
N GLN A 116 -7.71 -0.87 4.23
CA GLN A 116 -6.66 -1.39 3.36
C GLN A 116 -7.24 -2.46 2.42
N VAL A 117 -6.62 -2.63 1.26
CA VAL A 117 -6.92 -3.75 0.37
C VAL A 117 -6.02 -4.92 0.74
N VAL A 118 -6.61 -6.06 1.08
CA VAL A 118 -5.87 -7.25 1.52
C VAL A 118 -5.91 -8.31 0.41
N LEU A 119 -4.74 -8.62 -0.14
CA LEU A 119 -4.53 -9.71 -1.09
C LEU A 119 -4.10 -10.96 -0.34
N GLN A 120 -5.00 -11.93 -0.20
CA GLN A 120 -4.68 -13.21 0.45
C GLN A 120 -3.70 -14.01 -0.41
N LEU A 121 -2.67 -14.57 0.24
CA LEU A 121 -1.76 -15.50 -0.40
C LEU A 121 -2.43 -16.88 -0.50
N PRO A 122 -2.22 -17.63 -1.59
CA PRO A 122 -2.78 -18.98 -1.71
C PRO A 122 -2.31 -19.92 -0.59
N GLU A 123 -1.06 -19.75 -0.16
CA GLU A 123 -0.44 -20.50 0.92
C GLU A 123 0.36 -19.53 1.81
N PRO A 124 0.35 -19.73 3.14
CA PRO A 124 1.19 -18.93 4.04
C PRO A 124 2.67 -19.09 3.73
N ILE A 125 3.42 -17.98 3.73
CA ILE A 125 4.87 -17.99 3.58
C ILE A 125 5.51 -18.05 4.96
N VAL A 126 6.39 -19.03 5.18
CA VAL A 126 7.15 -19.22 6.42
C VAL A 126 8.64 -19.04 6.18
N ASP A 127 9.35 -18.59 7.22
CA ASP A 127 10.83 -18.49 7.24
C ASP A 127 11.45 -17.69 6.09
N ALA A 128 10.68 -16.75 5.53
CA ALA A 128 11.18 -15.81 4.52
C ALA A 128 12.10 -14.78 5.19
N ARG A 129 13.22 -14.48 4.51
CA ARG A 129 14.06 -13.33 4.81
C ARG A 129 13.63 -12.12 4.00
N THR A 130 13.35 -12.35 2.73
CA THR A 130 12.96 -11.32 1.77
C THR A 130 11.92 -11.89 0.81
N ILE A 131 10.98 -11.06 0.38
CA ILE A 131 10.12 -11.33 -0.77
C ILE A 131 10.44 -10.31 -1.86
N GLU A 132 10.67 -10.80 -3.06
CA GLU A 132 10.88 -9.97 -4.25
C GLU A 132 9.89 -10.37 -5.32
N GLY A 133 9.44 -9.41 -6.13
CA GLY A 133 8.44 -9.72 -7.13
C GLY A 133 8.08 -8.56 -8.01
N THR A 134 6.93 -8.70 -8.67
CA THR A 134 6.27 -7.66 -9.43
C THR A 134 4.81 -7.59 -9.05
N ILE A 135 4.28 -6.38 -8.98
CA ILE A 135 2.85 -6.12 -8.89
C ILE A 135 2.39 -5.42 -10.17
N SER A 136 1.24 -5.85 -10.68
CA SER A 136 0.63 -5.28 -11.86
C SER A 136 -0.77 -4.78 -11.52
N PHE A 137 -1.09 -3.58 -12.01
CA PHE A 137 -2.42 -3.00 -11.99
C PHE A 137 -2.83 -2.73 -13.43
N ALA A 138 -4.00 -3.23 -13.81
CA ALA A 138 -4.60 -2.96 -15.11
C ALA A 138 -6.08 -2.66 -14.92
N ARG A 139 -6.65 -1.83 -15.78
CA ARG A 139 -8.09 -1.60 -15.76
C ARG A 139 -8.78 -2.86 -16.28
N GLU A 140 -9.84 -3.30 -15.60
CA GLU A 140 -10.64 -4.43 -16.07
C GLU A 140 -11.18 -4.10 -17.46
N LYS A 141 -11.16 -5.07 -18.38
CA LYS A 141 -11.78 -4.86 -19.69
C LYS A 141 -13.30 -4.86 -19.52
N PRO A 142 -14.04 -3.90 -20.12
CA PRO A 142 -15.49 -3.94 -20.10
C PRO A 142 -15.98 -5.30 -20.59
N SER A 143 -16.96 -5.87 -19.89
CA SER A 143 -17.56 -7.14 -20.32
C SER A 143 -18.28 -6.98 -21.66
N ASN A 144 -18.78 -5.77 -21.94
CA ASN A 144 -19.46 -5.35 -23.17
C ASN A 144 -19.18 -3.87 -23.47
N ASP A 145 -19.31 -3.45 -24.74
CA ASP A 145 -18.98 -2.09 -25.23
C ASP A 145 -19.76 -0.93 -24.55
N ASN A 146 -20.87 -1.22 -23.87
CA ASN A 146 -21.72 -0.22 -23.22
C ASN A 146 -21.45 -0.04 -21.72
N GLU A 147 -20.50 -0.79 -21.15
CA GLU A 147 -20.17 -0.68 -19.73
C GLU A 147 -18.89 0.12 -19.52
N SER A 148 -18.93 1.05 -18.55
CA SER A 148 -17.69 1.65 -18.05
C SER A 148 -16.98 0.63 -17.19
N ALA A 149 -15.75 0.25 -17.56
CA ALA A 149 -14.88 -0.51 -16.68
C ALA A 149 -14.65 0.26 -15.38
N ARG A 150 -15.07 -0.33 -14.26
CA ARG A 150 -14.86 0.22 -12.91
C ARG A 150 -13.96 -0.66 -12.05
N GLY A 151 -13.66 -1.88 -12.50
CA GLY A 151 -12.75 -2.80 -11.83
C GLY A 151 -11.29 -2.59 -12.21
N TYR A 152 -10.42 -3.16 -11.39
CA TYR A 152 -9.00 -3.28 -11.66
C TYR A 152 -8.58 -4.73 -11.47
N ASP A 153 -7.80 -5.23 -12.42
CA ASP A 153 -7.07 -6.48 -12.29
C ASP A 153 -5.76 -6.20 -11.56
N ILE A 154 -5.56 -6.90 -10.44
CA ILE A 154 -4.33 -6.85 -9.66
C ILE A 154 -3.65 -8.21 -9.75
N ALA A 155 -2.40 -8.23 -10.22
CA ALA A 155 -1.60 -9.44 -10.27
C ALA A 155 -0.33 -9.29 -9.43
N LEU A 156 -0.05 -10.28 -8.58
CA LEU A 156 1.15 -10.34 -7.76
C LEU A 156 1.95 -11.57 -8.18
N THR A 157 3.18 -11.36 -8.64
CA THR A 157 4.16 -12.44 -8.88
C THR A 157 5.32 -12.25 -7.94
N TYR A 158 5.73 -13.29 -7.22
CA TYR A 158 6.80 -13.17 -6.23
C TYR A 158 7.65 -14.43 -6.14
N ARG A 159 8.86 -14.23 -5.61
CA ARG A 159 9.77 -15.28 -5.15
C ARG A 159 10.15 -15.03 -3.70
N ILE A 160 10.34 -16.13 -2.97
CA ILE A 160 10.71 -16.11 -1.56
C ILE A 160 12.21 -16.36 -1.48
N VAL A 161 12.91 -15.51 -0.74
CA VAL A 161 14.32 -15.71 -0.39
C VAL A 161 14.37 -16.17 1.06
N TYR A 162 14.82 -17.41 1.25
CA TYR A 162 14.95 -18.04 2.57
C TYR A 162 16.30 -17.71 3.22
N VAL A 163 16.40 -18.07 4.51
CA VAL A 163 17.63 -18.01 5.31
C VAL A 163 18.64 -19.07 4.85
#